data_AF-A0A6V8E7S9-F1
#
_entry.id   AF-A0A6V8E7S9-F1
#
_cell.length_a   1.000
_cell.length_b   1.000
_cell.length_c   1.000
_cell.angle_alpha   90.00
_cell.angle_beta   90.00
_cell.angle_gamma   90.00
#
_symmetry.space_group_name_H-M   'P 1'
#
loop_
_entity.id
_entity.type
_entity.pdbx_description
1 polymer ?
#
loop_
_entity_poly.entity_id
_entity_poly.type
_entity_poly.pdbx_seq_one_letter_code
_entity_poly.pdbx_strand_id
1 'polypeptide(L)'
;MTGDKLVMANSTVLYVVDIAEPDIVYFQKSIQNVGQVELCNMGDDYVLMTLSGGELTAEKLSGEIIDIGISNSNISYVKCQGNDFAFLVENQSDKVYMSNLELIGSLTYTVNASANEEDEQVLEDWGSPADIENATIIDLVFDRTHLLVNVNLSSVDRIVLIDRISGEQRLLGDGKYSSYDPSIRDGVVAWVMKDHLNPTSPIKEYYDGEILYMYLSDNFTQVLTADEVDQWGPIVLEDHLIYLEESDDGVVIKVHSWTPELKSYSNIVLQIASIIGIVIVFIYINQKQLEAKSKISFVEEE
;
A
#
# COMPACT_ATOMS: atom_id res chain seq x y z
N MET A 1 5.26 0.36 -6.16
CA MET A 1 6.45 0.27 -7.01
C MET A 1 6.31 1.22 -8.20
N THR A 2 7.18 2.22 -8.31
CA THR A 2 7.38 3.00 -9.54
C THR A 2 8.75 2.61 -10.08
N GLY A 3 8.79 1.62 -10.95
CA GLY A 3 10.05 1.17 -11.53
C GLY A 3 9.81 -0.07 -12.38
N ASP A 4 10.42 -0.08 -13.56
CA ASP A 4 10.51 -1.23 -14.46
C ASP A 4 11.79 -2.05 -14.19
N LYS A 5 12.50 -1.74 -13.09
CA LYS A 5 13.72 -2.39 -12.66
C LYS A 5 13.59 -2.94 -11.24
N LEU A 6 14.18 -4.10 -11.01
CA LEU A 6 14.28 -4.74 -9.70
C LEU A 6 15.75 -4.89 -9.33
N VAL A 7 16.13 -4.45 -8.13
CA VAL A 7 17.45 -4.68 -7.56
C VAL A 7 17.42 -5.89 -6.63
N MET A 8 18.43 -6.76 -6.75
CA MET A 8 18.62 -7.92 -5.89
C MET A 8 20.08 -8.02 -5.51
N ALA A 9 20.37 -8.27 -4.25
CA ALA A 9 21.73 -8.38 -3.75
C ALA A 9 21.93 -9.66 -2.93
N ASN A 10 23.13 -10.21 -3.01
CA ASN A 10 23.63 -11.18 -2.04
C ASN A 10 24.92 -10.64 -1.38
N SER A 11 25.61 -11.46 -0.60
CA SER A 11 26.83 -11.04 0.12
C SER A 11 28.00 -10.56 -0.76
N THR A 12 28.00 -10.84 -2.07
CA THR A 12 29.15 -10.61 -2.97
C THR A 12 28.80 -9.88 -4.27
N VAL A 13 27.54 -9.93 -4.69
CA VAL A 13 27.10 -9.38 -5.97
C VAL A 13 25.69 -8.82 -5.86
N LEU A 14 25.49 -7.70 -6.55
CA LEU A 14 24.20 -7.08 -6.79
C LEU A 14 23.88 -7.18 -8.29
N TYR A 15 22.61 -7.44 -8.57
CA TYR A 15 22.00 -7.47 -9.89
C TYR A 15 20.87 -6.46 -9.96
N VAL A 16 20.72 -5.82 -11.10
CA VAL A 16 19.50 -5.11 -11.49
C VAL A 16 18.96 -5.81 -12.73
N VAL A 17 17.67 -6.11 -12.74
CA VAL A 17 16.97 -6.76 -13.86
C VAL A 17 15.80 -5.90 -14.31
N ASP A 18 15.49 -5.96 -15.60
CA ASP A 18 14.25 -5.41 -16.15
C ASP A 18 13.10 -6.37 -15.84
N ILE A 19 12.02 -5.86 -15.25
CA ILE A 19 10.85 -6.70 -14.92
C ILE A 19 10.15 -7.18 -16.20
N ALA A 20 10.23 -6.42 -17.30
CA ALA A 20 9.70 -6.83 -18.59
C ALA A 20 10.59 -7.88 -19.30
N GLU A 21 11.88 -7.90 -18.99
CA GLU A 21 12.86 -8.85 -19.55
C GLU A 21 13.71 -9.50 -18.42
N PRO A 22 13.08 -10.29 -17.53
CA PRO A 22 13.70 -10.75 -16.27
C PRO A 22 14.88 -11.72 -16.48
N ASP A 23 14.98 -12.32 -17.66
CA ASP A 23 16.06 -13.24 -18.02
C ASP A 23 17.37 -12.51 -18.39
N ILE A 24 17.35 -11.18 -18.53
CA ILE A 24 18.50 -10.37 -18.91
C ILE A 24 18.94 -9.51 -17.72
N VAL A 25 20.21 -9.69 -17.32
CA VAL A 25 20.84 -8.84 -16.31
C VAL A 25 21.10 -7.47 -16.93
N TYR A 26 20.42 -6.44 -16.42
CA TYR A 26 20.56 -5.06 -16.86
C TYR A 26 21.85 -4.43 -16.32
N PHE A 27 22.14 -4.65 -15.03
CA PHE A 27 23.34 -4.16 -14.37
C PHE A 27 23.83 -5.17 -13.34
N GLN A 28 25.16 -5.25 -13.17
CA GLN A 28 25.79 -6.09 -12.17
C GLN A 28 26.96 -5.36 -11.52
N LYS A 29 27.06 -5.44 -10.19
CA LYS A 29 28.17 -4.87 -9.43
C LYS A 29 28.64 -5.84 -8.34
N SER A 30 29.96 -5.90 -8.14
CA SER A 30 30.54 -6.60 -6.99
C SER A 30 30.36 -5.75 -5.74
N ILE A 31 29.86 -6.36 -4.67
CA ILE A 31 29.61 -5.70 -3.40
C ILE A 31 30.23 -6.51 -2.26
N GLN A 32 30.47 -5.87 -1.12
CA GLN A 32 30.97 -6.54 0.09
C GLN A 32 30.29 -5.94 1.31
N ASN A 33 29.84 -6.80 2.23
CA ASN A 33 29.28 -6.39 3.52
C ASN A 33 28.17 -5.33 3.41
N VAL A 34 27.32 -5.45 2.38
CA VAL A 34 26.17 -4.55 2.20
C VAL A 34 25.03 -5.03 3.09
N GLY A 35 24.53 -4.13 3.94
CA GLY A 35 23.39 -4.39 4.82
C GLY A 35 22.06 -4.18 4.10
N GLN A 36 21.98 -3.15 3.26
CA GLN A 36 20.77 -2.82 2.50
C GLN A 36 21.12 -2.19 1.16
N VAL A 37 20.26 -2.42 0.16
CA VAL A 37 20.30 -1.77 -1.15
C VAL A 37 18.93 -1.21 -1.49
N GLU A 38 18.89 -0.02 -2.08
CA GLU A 38 17.66 0.60 -2.57
C GLU A 38 17.91 1.13 -3.99
N LEU A 39 16.91 0.99 -4.86
CA LEU A 39 16.98 1.47 -6.24
C LEU A 39 15.96 2.60 -6.42
N CYS A 40 16.46 3.81 -6.55
CA CYS A 40 15.66 5.02 -6.61
C CYS A 40 15.40 5.40 -8.07
N ASN A 41 14.12 5.45 -8.45
CA ASN A 41 13.71 5.86 -9.78
C ASN A 41 13.65 7.40 -9.87
N MET A 42 14.52 8.00 -10.69
CA MET A 42 14.58 9.45 -10.95
C MET A 42 13.70 9.89 -12.13
N GLY A 43 12.89 8.99 -12.68
CA GLY A 43 12.16 9.19 -13.93
C GLY A 43 12.98 8.77 -15.14
N ASP A 44 14.09 9.48 -15.40
CA ASP A 44 14.93 9.24 -16.59
C ASP A 44 16.14 8.32 -16.32
N ASP A 45 16.48 8.10 -15.06
CA ASP A 45 17.63 7.29 -14.63
C ASP A 45 17.33 6.62 -13.28
N TYR A 46 18.21 5.69 -12.89
CA TYR A 46 18.17 4.99 -11.62
C TYR A 46 19.41 5.28 -10.79
N VAL A 47 19.18 5.54 -9.51
CA VAL A 47 20.24 5.69 -8.51
C VAL A 47 20.23 4.48 -7.60
N LEU A 48 21.36 3.78 -7.54
CA LEU A 48 21.61 2.71 -6.59
C LEU A 48 22.15 3.30 -5.30
N MET A 49 21.38 3.15 -4.22
CA MET A 49 21.83 3.45 -2.86
C MET A 49 22.31 2.17 -2.18
N THR A 50 23.48 2.23 -1.56
CA THR A 50 24.10 1.10 -0.86
C THR A 50 24.47 1.50 0.56
N LEU A 51 23.92 0.77 1.53
CA LEU A 51 24.24 0.92 2.95
C LEU A 51 25.21 -0.19 3.38
N SER A 52 26.42 0.19 3.80
CA SER A 52 27.44 -0.74 4.27
C SER A 52 28.16 -0.19 5.49
N GLY A 53 28.20 -0.96 6.57
CA GLY A 53 28.93 -0.57 7.79
C GLY A 53 28.47 0.76 8.41
N GLY A 54 27.20 1.14 8.23
CA GLY A 54 26.68 2.42 8.72
C GLY A 54 26.93 3.62 7.80
N GLU A 55 27.56 3.41 6.64
CA GLU A 55 27.79 4.43 5.62
C GLU A 55 26.86 4.23 4.42
N LEU A 56 26.19 5.30 4.03
CA LEU A 56 25.30 5.33 2.87
C LEU A 56 26.03 5.95 1.69
N THR A 57 26.00 5.25 0.56
CA THR A 57 26.57 5.71 -0.71
C THR A 57 25.50 5.69 -1.80
N ALA A 58 25.63 6.57 -2.79
CA ALA A 58 24.72 6.62 -3.93
C ALA A 58 25.52 6.73 -5.24
N GLU A 59 25.09 6.00 -6.25
CA GLU A 59 25.67 6.06 -7.60
C GLU A 59 24.59 5.82 -8.66
N LYS A 60 24.78 6.36 -9.85
CA LYS A 60 23.97 5.98 -11.01
C LYS A 60 24.37 4.60 -11.51
N LEU A 61 23.48 3.93 -12.24
CA LEU A 61 23.81 2.65 -12.90
C LEU A 61 24.91 2.79 -13.98
N SER A 62 25.21 4.02 -14.42
CA SER A 62 26.36 4.35 -15.28
C SER A 62 27.71 4.32 -14.55
N GLY A 63 27.72 4.25 -13.21
CA GLY A 63 28.90 4.29 -12.35
C GLY A 63 29.30 5.70 -11.86
N GLU A 64 28.53 6.73 -12.17
CA GLU A 64 28.73 8.08 -11.63
C GLU A 64 28.36 8.11 -10.14
N ILE A 65 29.31 8.51 -9.28
CA ILE A 65 29.09 8.65 -7.83
C ILE A 65 28.35 9.96 -7.55
N ILE A 66 27.32 9.89 -6.70
CA ILE A 66 26.55 11.04 -6.24
C ILE A 66 26.98 11.38 -4.81
N ASP A 67 27.41 12.63 -4.60
CA ASP A 67 27.64 13.15 -3.25
C ASP A 67 26.30 13.55 -2.62
N ILE A 68 25.82 12.72 -1.71
CA ILE A 68 24.55 12.93 -1.00
C ILE A 68 24.69 13.89 0.20
N GLY A 69 25.89 14.39 0.49
CA GLY A 69 26.10 15.41 1.52
C GLY A 69 25.74 14.99 2.94
N ILE A 70 25.68 13.68 3.22
CA ILE A 70 25.40 13.13 4.55
C ILE A 70 26.71 12.86 5.28
N SER A 71 26.81 13.44 6.48
CA SER A 71 27.94 13.22 7.39
C SER A 71 27.61 12.29 8.55
N ASN A 72 26.36 11.82 8.63
CA ASN A 72 25.93 10.86 9.65
C ASN A 72 26.69 9.54 9.48
N SER A 73 27.29 9.09 10.58
CA SER A 73 27.78 7.72 10.73
C SER A 73 26.71 6.89 11.43
N ASN A 74 26.75 5.57 11.23
CA ASN A 74 25.84 4.60 11.84
C ASN A 74 24.39 4.68 11.32
N ILE A 75 24.23 4.83 10.01
CA ILE A 75 22.93 4.67 9.35
C ILE A 75 22.50 3.20 9.44
N SER A 76 21.27 2.94 9.89
CA SER A 76 20.75 1.57 10.08
C SER A 76 19.74 1.14 9.02
N TYR A 77 19.06 2.11 8.40
CA TYR A 77 18.01 1.87 7.41
C TYR A 77 17.96 3.01 6.41
N VAL A 78 17.62 2.70 5.16
CA VAL A 78 17.38 3.70 4.10
C VAL A 78 16.14 3.32 3.28
N LYS A 79 15.39 4.31 2.83
CA LYS A 79 14.31 4.13 1.85
C LYS A 79 14.32 5.30 0.89
N CYS A 80 14.11 5.06 -0.41
CA CYS A 80 14.01 6.15 -1.37
C CYS A 80 12.73 6.10 -2.20
N GLN A 81 12.29 7.29 -2.63
CA GLN A 81 11.13 7.46 -3.48
C GLN A 81 11.29 8.74 -4.30
N GLY A 82 11.42 8.59 -5.62
CA GLY A 82 11.86 9.70 -6.47
C GLY A 82 13.20 10.24 -5.98
N ASN A 83 13.42 11.55 -6.10
CA ASN A 83 14.67 12.24 -5.72
C ASN A 83 14.89 12.30 -4.20
N ASP A 84 13.87 11.96 -3.41
CA ASP A 84 13.92 12.01 -1.95
C ASP A 84 14.31 10.64 -1.39
N PHE A 85 15.04 10.67 -0.28
CA PHE A 85 15.31 9.48 0.50
C PHE A 85 15.24 9.78 1.99
N ALA A 86 14.80 8.79 2.75
CA ALA A 86 14.73 8.81 4.18
C ALA A 86 15.72 7.79 4.76
N PHE A 87 16.29 8.09 5.91
CA PHE A 87 17.21 7.20 6.60
C PHE A 87 17.07 7.29 8.11
N LEU A 88 17.44 6.20 8.77
CA LEU A 88 17.46 6.07 10.23
C LEU A 88 18.91 5.98 10.72
N VAL A 89 19.15 6.45 11.93
CA VAL A 89 20.46 6.44 12.57
C VAL A 89 20.38 5.64 13.86
N GLU A 90 21.38 4.80 14.11
CA GLU A 90 21.45 4.01 15.34
C GLU A 90 21.43 4.90 16.60
N ASN A 91 20.75 4.44 17.65
CA ASN A 91 20.54 5.16 18.91
C ASN A 91 19.74 6.47 18.78
N GLN A 92 19.00 6.65 17.68
CA GLN A 92 18.05 7.74 17.47
C GLN A 92 16.70 7.17 17.03
N SER A 93 16.11 6.36 17.90
CA SER A 93 14.94 5.54 17.58
C SER A 93 13.64 6.32 17.40
N ASP A 94 13.62 7.62 17.73
CA ASP A 94 12.50 8.53 17.59
C ASP A 94 12.64 9.47 16.38
N LYS A 95 13.67 9.30 15.53
CA LYS A 95 14.00 10.26 14.47
C LYS A 95 14.06 9.62 13.09
N VAL A 96 13.40 10.27 12.15
CA VAL A 96 13.55 10.02 10.71
C VAL A 96 14.27 11.21 10.09
N TYR A 97 15.32 10.93 9.33
CA TYR A 97 16.01 11.93 8.53
C TYR A 97 15.54 11.82 7.09
N MET A 98 15.22 12.95 6.46
CA MET A 98 14.89 13.01 5.04
C MET A 98 15.89 13.91 4.31
N SER A 99 16.34 13.49 3.15
CA SER A 99 17.27 14.22 2.30
C SER A 99 16.90 14.01 0.84
N ASN A 100 17.63 14.65 -0.06
CA ASN A 100 17.38 14.64 -1.48
C ASN A 100 18.68 14.42 -2.23
N LEU A 101 18.65 13.63 -3.29
CA LEU A 101 19.86 13.24 -4.05
C LEU A 101 20.53 14.41 -4.77
N GLU A 102 19.83 15.53 -4.97
CA GLU A 102 20.31 16.72 -5.68
C GLU A 102 20.67 17.88 -4.74
N LEU A 103 20.33 17.77 -3.44
CA LEU A 103 20.49 18.84 -2.47
C LEU A 103 21.28 18.36 -1.25
N ILE A 104 22.21 19.20 -0.78
CA ILE A 104 22.98 18.92 0.43
C ILE A 104 22.16 19.31 1.67
N GLY A 105 22.03 18.38 2.60
CA GLY A 105 21.40 18.57 3.90
C GLY A 105 20.27 17.59 4.17
N SER A 106 19.77 17.58 5.40
CA SER A 106 18.65 16.74 5.80
C SER A 106 17.67 17.51 6.69
N LEU A 107 16.40 17.14 6.58
CA LEU A 107 15.34 17.48 7.51
C LEU A 107 15.19 16.35 8.53
N THR A 108 14.82 16.69 9.76
CA THR A 108 14.59 15.71 10.82
C THR A 108 13.15 15.79 11.28
N TYR A 109 12.48 14.64 11.32
CA TYR A 109 11.16 14.45 11.91
C TYR A 109 11.30 13.64 13.20
N THR A 110 10.86 14.21 14.32
CA THR A 110 10.73 13.47 15.59
C THR A 110 9.36 12.79 15.61
N VAL A 111 9.34 11.48 15.75
CA VAL A 111 8.14 10.64 15.65
C VAL A 111 7.49 10.51 17.02
N ASN A 112 6.21 10.83 17.12
CA ASN A 112 5.43 10.59 18.34
C ASN A 112 4.42 9.46 18.12
N ALA A 113 4.70 8.30 18.72
CA ALA A 113 3.85 7.12 18.64
C ALA A 113 2.89 6.96 19.85
N SER A 114 2.71 7.99 20.68
CA SER A 114 1.83 7.92 21.86
C SER A 114 0.35 7.94 21.44
N ALA A 115 -0.49 7.11 22.06
CA ALA A 115 -1.93 7.12 21.88
C ALA A 115 -2.61 8.05 22.90
N ASN A 116 -3.95 8.10 22.86
CA ASN A 116 -4.72 8.79 23.88
C ASN A 116 -4.71 8.00 25.21
N GLU A 117 -5.01 8.68 26.33
CA GLU A 117 -4.96 8.07 27.67
C GLU A 117 -5.90 6.86 27.82
N GLU A 118 -7.02 6.83 27.11
CA GLU A 118 -7.99 5.72 27.17
C GLU A 118 -7.41 4.46 26.54
N ASP A 119 -6.81 4.56 25.36
CA ASP A 119 -6.18 3.43 24.67
C ASP A 119 -4.97 2.89 25.43
N GLU A 120 -4.13 3.77 26.00
CA GLU A 120 -3.00 3.34 26.83
C GLU A 120 -3.48 2.63 28.10
N GLN A 121 -4.57 3.11 28.73
CA GLN A 121 -5.15 2.44 29.90
C GLN A 121 -5.71 1.05 29.55
N VAL A 122 -6.28 0.87 28.35
CA VAL A 122 -6.75 -0.44 27.90
C VAL A 122 -5.57 -1.42 27.74
N LEU A 123 -4.45 -0.96 27.18
CA LEU A 123 -3.22 -1.78 27.07
C LEU A 123 -2.65 -2.16 28.45
N GLU A 124 -2.67 -1.23 29.41
CA GLU A 124 -2.30 -1.49 30.81
C GLU A 124 -3.23 -2.53 31.45
N ASP A 125 -4.54 -2.42 31.24
CA ASP A 125 -5.55 -3.35 31.77
C ASP A 125 -5.40 -4.75 31.15
N TRP A 126 -4.92 -4.83 29.90
CA TRP A 126 -4.54 -6.09 29.26
C TRP A 126 -3.19 -6.65 29.74
N GLY A 127 -2.47 -5.92 30.60
CA GLY A 127 -1.14 -6.31 31.07
C GLY A 127 -0.07 -6.26 29.99
N SER A 128 -0.30 -5.49 28.93
CA SER A 128 0.58 -5.33 27.78
C SER A 128 0.81 -3.85 27.43
N PRO A 129 1.32 -3.03 28.37
CA PRO A 129 1.52 -1.61 28.13
C PRO A 129 2.49 -1.33 26.99
N ALA A 130 2.25 -0.25 26.26
CA ALA A 130 3.15 0.22 25.22
C ALA A 130 4.43 0.80 25.85
N ASP A 131 5.59 0.38 25.36
CA ASP A 131 6.89 0.89 25.81
C ASP A 131 7.38 2.02 24.89
N ILE A 132 6.93 3.25 25.18
CA ILE A 132 7.32 4.44 24.43
C ILE A 132 8.81 4.78 24.62
N GLU A 133 9.39 4.48 25.79
CA GLU A 133 10.79 4.81 26.09
C GLU A 133 11.77 3.97 25.26
N ASN A 134 11.42 2.72 24.98
CA ASN A 134 12.21 1.81 24.16
C ASN A 134 11.63 1.59 22.74
N ALA A 135 10.81 2.54 22.28
CA ALA A 135 10.23 2.52 20.95
C ALA A 135 11.30 2.41 19.86
N THR A 136 11.02 1.61 18.83
CA THR A 136 11.92 1.41 17.69
C THR A 136 11.18 1.57 16.37
N ILE A 137 11.68 2.44 15.48
CA ILE A 137 11.18 2.52 14.10
C ILE A 137 11.65 1.28 13.34
N ILE A 138 10.70 0.52 12.79
CA ILE A 138 10.95 -0.73 12.08
C ILE A 138 10.77 -0.63 10.57
N ASP A 139 9.94 0.30 10.10
CA ASP A 139 9.78 0.59 8.68
C ASP A 139 9.27 2.02 8.47
N LEU A 140 9.42 2.53 7.25
CA LEU A 140 8.82 3.79 6.82
C LEU A 140 8.57 3.79 5.31
N VAL A 141 7.51 4.49 4.92
CA VAL A 141 7.21 4.80 3.52
C VAL A 141 6.80 6.26 3.43
N PHE A 142 7.00 6.88 2.28
CA PHE A 142 6.68 8.30 2.12
C PHE A 142 6.35 8.62 0.66
N ASP A 143 5.60 9.70 0.49
CA ASP A 143 5.44 10.39 -0.78
C ASP A 143 5.95 11.83 -0.64
N ARG A 144 5.59 12.71 -1.59
CA ARG A 144 6.05 14.11 -1.59
C ARG A 144 5.54 14.95 -0.42
N THR A 145 4.41 14.58 0.19
CA THR A 145 3.71 15.41 1.17
C THR A 145 3.54 14.72 2.52
N HIS A 146 3.68 13.41 2.59
CA HIS A 146 3.47 12.63 3.81
C HIS A 146 4.57 11.60 4.04
N LEU A 147 4.80 11.29 5.30
CA LEU A 147 5.68 10.22 5.79
C LEU A 147 4.85 9.33 6.72
N LEU A 148 4.89 8.02 6.48
CA LEU A 148 4.33 6.99 7.35
C LEU A 148 5.49 6.28 8.03
N VAL A 149 5.45 6.22 9.36
CA VAL A 149 6.50 5.58 10.15
C VAL A 149 5.87 4.46 10.97
N ASN A 150 6.35 3.24 10.77
CA ASN A 150 5.93 2.07 11.55
C ASN A 150 6.85 1.91 12.77
N VAL A 151 6.26 1.94 13.97
CA VAL A 151 6.98 1.98 15.25
C VAL A 151 6.56 0.79 16.10
N ASN A 152 7.55 -0.02 16.51
CA ASN A 152 7.34 -1.08 17.48
C ASN A 152 7.47 -0.53 18.92
N LEU A 153 6.45 -0.81 19.73
CA LEU A 153 6.36 -0.41 21.14
C LEU A 153 6.35 -1.62 22.07
N SER A 154 7.04 -2.70 21.69
CA SER A 154 7.07 -4.00 22.35
C SER A 154 5.74 -4.78 22.26
N SER A 155 4.65 -4.25 22.82
CA SER A 155 3.34 -4.93 22.86
C SER A 155 2.46 -4.66 21.65
N VAL A 156 2.67 -3.54 20.98
CA VAL A 156 1.87 -3.06 19.86
C VAL A 156 2.76 -2.37 18.82
N ASP A 157 2.41 -2.52 17.56
CA ASP A 157 2.98 -1.72 16.46
C ASP A 157 2.03 -0.57 16.11
N ARG A 158 2.58 0.63 15.89
CA ARG A 158 1.78 1.81 15.52
C ARG A 158 2.36 2.48 14.29
N ILE A 159 1.47 2.89 13.39
CA ILE A 159 1.85 3.74 12.24
C ILE A 159 1.55 5.19 12.56
N VAL A 160 2.58 6.04 12.48
CA VAL A 160 2.46 7.49 12.59
C VAL A 160 2.44 8.10 11.19
N LEU A 161 1.33 8.78 10.85
CA LEU A 161 1.23 9.63 9.66
C LEU A 161 1.71 11.04 10.01
N ILE A 162 2.68 11.53 9.24
CA ILE A 162 3.30 12.84 9.38
C ILE A 162 3.09 13.64 8.10
N ASP A 163 2.47 14.81 8.20
CA ASP A 163 2.46 15.80 7.12
C ASP A 163 3.84 16.46 7.04
N ARG A 164 4.52 16.30 5.91
CA ARG A 164 5.89 16.78 5.70
C ARG A 164 6.00 18.30 5.61
N ILE A 165 4.90 19.00 5.33
CA ILE A 165 4.81 20.45 5.17
C ILE A 165 4.49 21.12 6.51
N SER A 166 3.45 20.65 7.19
CA SER A 166 2.99 21.24 8.46
C SER A 166 3.70 20.67 9.68
N GLY A 167 4.21 19.43 9.59
CA GLY A 167 4.75 18.67 10.72
C GLY A 167 3.67 18.05 11.62
N GLU A 168 2.39 18.16 11.26
CA GLU A 168 1.29 17.54 12.00
C GLU A 168 1.42 16.01 11.97
N GLN A 169 1.14 15.38 13.11
CA GLN A 169 1.26 13.93 13.28
C GLN A 169 -0.02 13.33 13.85
N ARG A 170 -0.29 12.09 13.48
CA ARG A 170 -1.41 11.30 14.00
C ARG A 170 -1.16 9.81 13.85
N LEU A 171 -1.83 9.00 14.66
CA LEU A 171 -1.82 7.56 14.50
C LEU A 171 -2.80 7.12 13.40
N LEU A 172 -2.45 6.04 12.70
CA LEU A 172 -3.39 5.31 11.83
C LEU A 172 -3.94 4.09 12.56
N GLY A 173 -5.26 3.94 12.49
CA GLY A 173 -5.99 2.96 13.27
C GLY A 173 -6.16 3.40 14.73
N ASP A 174 -6.56 2.44 15.55
CA ASP A 174 -6.79 2.62 16.97
C ASP A 174 -5.53 2.23 17.76
N GLY A 175 -5.08 3.09 18.68
CA GLY A 175 -3.75 2.99 19.30
C GLY A 175 -3.54 1.75 20.19
N LYS A 176 -4.60 1.04 20.57
CA LYS A 176 -4.50 -0.22 21.33
C LYS A 176 -4.34 -1.46 20.45
N TYR A 177 -4.58 -1.35 19.15
CA TYR A 177 -4.44 -2.44 18.19
C TYR A 177 -3.21 -2.22 17.32
N SER A 178 -2.58 -3.32 16.89
CA SER A 178 -1.37 -3.22 16.07
C SER A 178 -1.73 -2.82 14.64
N SER A 179 -1.08 -1.77 14.16
CA SER A 179 -1.11 -1.30 12.77
C SER A 179 0.29 -1.41 12.17
N TYR A 180 0.42 -1.99 10.98
CA TYR A 180 1.72 -2.26 10.32
C TYR A 180 1.60 -2.32 8.79
N ASP A 181 2.73 -2.56 8.11
CA ASP A 181 2.86 -2.58 6.64
C ASP A 181 2.22 -1.38 5.92
N PRO A 182 2.65 -0.14 6.24
CA PRO A 182 2.10 1.04 5.60
C PRO A 182 2.46 1.12 4.12
N SER A 183 1.52 1.65 3.34
CA SER A 183 1.70 1.95 1.92
C SER A 183 1.05 3.28 1.59
N ILE A 184 1.73 4.10 0.79
CA ILE A 184 1.23 5.41 0.38
C ILE A 184 1.53 5.67 -1.08
N ARG A 185 0.51 6.15 -1.80
CA ARG A 185 0.67 6.65 -3.17
C ARG A 185 -0.54 7.49 -3.57
N ASP A 186 -0.29 8.54 -4.35
CA ASP A 186 -1.34 9.31 -5.05
C ASP A 186 -2.50 9.77 -4.14
N GLY A 187 -2.18 10.15 -2.89
CA GLY A 187 -3.17 10.61 -1.92
C GLY A 187 -3.93 9.51 -1.18
N VAL A 188 -3.59 8.25 -1.41
CA VAL A 188 -4.18 7.08 -0.74
C VAL A 188 -3.15 6.43 0.16
N VAL A 189 -3.59 6.10 1.38
CA VAL A 189 -2.82 5.32 2.35
C VAL A 189 -3.53 3.99 2.58
N ALA A 190 -2.78 2.89 2.60
CA ALA A 190 -3.27 1.58 2.99
C ALA A 190 -2.32 0.96 4.03
N TRP A 191 -2.87 0.16 4.94
CA TRP A 191 -2.10 -0.49 6.00
C TRP A 191 -2.84 -1.72 6.49
N VAL A 192 -2.17 -2.53 7.30
CA VAL A 192 -2.75 -3.69 7.97
C VAL A 192 -3.08 -3.34 9.41
N MET A 193 -4.21 -3.82 9.93
CA MET A 193 -4.56 -3.66 11.34
C MET A 193 -5.12 -4.98 11.91
N LYS A 194 -4.66 -5.37 13.10
CA LYS A 194 -5.25 -6.47 13.87
C LYS A 194 -6.38 -5.94 14.74
N ASP A 195 -7.53 -5.68 14.14
CA ASP A 195 -8.66 -5.10 14.85
C ASP A 195 -9.26 -6.06 15.88
N HIS A 196 -9.81 -5.52 16.97
CA HIS A 196 -10.48 -6.27 18.05
C HIS A 196 -9.65 -7.34 18.80
N LEU A 197 -8.35 -7.50 18.52
CA LEU A 197 -7.51 -8.48 19.18
C LEU A 197 -7.19 -8.08 20.63
N ASN A 198 -7.89 -8.69 21.58
CA ASN A 198 -7.55 -8.61 23.00
C ASN A 198 -6.61 -9.76 23.41
N PRO A 199 -5.35 -9.50 23.78
CA PRO A 199 -4.37 -10.54 24.10
C PRO A 199 -4.70 -11.31 25.39
N THR A 200 -5.51 -10.75 26.30
CA THR A 200 -5.91 -11.44 27.55
C THR A 200 -7.07 -12.41 27.37
N SER A 201 -7.89 -12.20 26.34
CA SER A 201 -9.03 -13.06 26.00
C SER A 201 -9.13 -13.20 24.48
N PRO A 202 -8.13 -13.84 23.85
CA PRO A 202 -8.02 -13.86 22.41
C PRO A 202 -9.13 -14.70 21.76
N ILE A 203 -9.75 -14.16 20.72
CA ILE A 203 -10.73 -14.85 19.88
C ILE A 203 -10.08 -15.08 18.52
N LYS A 204 -10.19 -16.31 18.00
CA LYS A 204 -9.46 -16.74 16.79
C LYS A 204 -9.81 -15.91 15.55
N GLU A 205 -11.05 -15.44 15.46
CA GLU A 205 -11.59 -14.57 14.39
C GLU A 205 -10.96 -13.17 14.34
N TYR A 206 -10.03 -12.83 15.25
CA TYR A 206 -9.33 -11.54 15.29
C TYR A 206 -7.81 -11.70 15.23
N TYR A 207 -7.32 -12.86 14.76
CA TYR A 207 -5.89 -13.12 14.68
C TYR A 207 -5.27 -12.57 13.40
N ASP A 208 -6.10 -12.49 12.38
CA ASP A 208 -5.85 -11.99 11.06
C ASP A 208 -5.59 -10.48 11.05
N GLY A 209 -4.73 -10.07 10.13
CA GLY A 209 -4.58 -8.70 9.72
C GLY A 209 -5.61 -8.34 8.66
N GLU A 210 -6.30 -7.24 8.88
CA GLU A 210 -7.25 -6.68 7.93
C GLU A 210 -6.61 -5.53 7.15
N ILE A 211 -6.91 -5.44 5.86
CA ILE A 211 -6.49 -4.35 4.99
C ILE A 211 -7.42 -3.15 5.19
N LEU A 212 -6.83 -2.05 5.64
CA LEU A 212 -7.50 -0.75 5.75
C LEU A 212 -6.92 0.21 4.73
N TYR A 213 -7.73 1.16 4.28
CA TYR A 213 -7.25 2.27 3.45
C TYR A 213 -7.99 3.56 3.74
N MET A 214 -7.40 4.67 3.31
CA MET A 214 -7.97 6.00 3.48
C MET A 214 -7.47 6.92 2.37
N TYR A 215 -8.39 7.74 1.84
CA TYR A 215 -8.03 8.91 1.05
C TYR A 215 -7.62 10.05 2.00
N LEU A 216 -6.41 10.58 1.84
CA LEU A 216 -5.89 11.69 2.65
C LEU A 216 -6.75 12.95 2.55
N SER A 217 -7.47 13.14 1.44
CA SER A 217 -8.43 14.24 1.24
C SER A 217 -9.67 14.14 2.13
N ASP A 218 -10.16 12.92 2.34
CA ASP A 218 -11.44 12.66 2.98
C ASP A 218 -11.25 12.33 4.46
N ASN A 219 -10.03 11.88 4.79
CA ASN A 219 -9.61 11.56 6.14
C ASN A 219 -10.52 10.55 6.84
N PHE A 220 -11.06 9.61 6.07
CA PHE A 220 -11.99 8.60 6.52
C PHE A 220 -11.44 7.20 6.23
N THR A 221 -11.26 6.42 7.30
CA THR A 221 -10.76 5.05 7.24
C THR A 221 -11.83 4.10 6.71
N GLN A 222 -11.47 3.31 5.71
CA GLN A 222 -12.28 2.26 5.12
C GLN A 222 -11.65 0.91 5.41
N VAL A 223 -12.50 -0.04 5.75
CA VAL A 223 -12.14 -1.45 5.98
C VAL A 223 -12.39 -2.18 4.67
N LEU A 224 -11.33 -2.67 4.03
CA LEU A 224 -11.43 -3.36 2.74
C LEU A 224 -11.77 -4.83 2.93
N THR A 225 -11.11 -5.46 3.88
CA THR A 225 -11.29 -6.86 4.26
C THR A 225 -11.86 -6.89 5.67
N ALA A 226 -12.76 -7.84 5.91
CA ALA A 226 -13.47 -8.03 7.18
C ALA A 226 -13.92 -9.49 7.21
N ASP A 227 -12.96 -10.41 7.22
CA ASP A 227 -13.20 -11.85 7.15
C ASP A 227 -12.45 -12.63 8.24
N GLU A 228 -11.95 -13.83 7.95
CA GLU A 228 -11.20 -14.65 8.92
C GLU A 228 -9.88 -15.12 8.28
N VAL A 229 -9.42 -14.42 7.24
CA VAL A 229 -8.27 -14.79 6.43
C VAL A 229 -7.18 -13.74 6.64
N ASP A 230 -6.00 -14.19 7.04
CA ASP A 230 -4.88 -13.27 7.27
C ASP A 230 -4.46 -12.57 5.98
N GLN A 231 -4.45 -11.23 6.00
CA GLN A 231 -4.01 -10.41 4.87
C GLN A 231 -2.93 -9.41 5.29
N TRP A 232 -1.96 -9.17 4.40
CA TRP A 232 -0.83 -8.29 4.72
C TRP A 232 -0.16 -7.68 3.48
N GLY A 233 0.82 -6.81 3.72
CA GLY A 233 1.63 -6.19 2.67
C GLY A 233 0.85 -5.41 1.61
N PRO A 234 -0.07 -4.50 1.97
CA PRO A 234 -0.76 -3.68 0.98
C PRO A 234 0.23 -2.83 0.17
N ILE A 235 -0.02 -2.71 -1.14
CA ILE A 235 0.73 -1.82 -2.02
C ILE A 235 -0.27 -0.99 -2.82
N VAL A 236 -0.28 0.32 -2.55
CA VAL A 236 -1.07 1.30 -3.28
C VAL A 236 -0.43 1.55 -4.65
N LEU A 237 -1.22 1.38 -5.70
CA LEU A 237 -0.92 1.71 -7.09
C LEU A 237 -1.91 2.78 -7.57
N GLU A 238 -1.65 3.36 -8.74
CA GLU A 238 -2.47 4.43 -9.33
C GLU A 238 -3.95 4.02 -9.46
N ASP A 239 -4.21 2.82 -9.99
CA ASP A 239 -5.58 2.32 -10.23
C ASP A 239 -6.01 1.17 -9.33
N HIS A 240 -5.08 0.62 -8.53
CA HIS A 240 -5.32 -0.60 -7.76
C HIS A 240 -4.66 -0.55 -6.38
N LEU A 241 -5.20 -1.33 -5.46
CA LEU A 241 -4.54 -1.79 -4.25
C LEU A 241 -4.30 -3.29 -4.38
N ILE A 242 -3.05 -3.71 -4.22
CA ILE A 242 -2.70 -5.13 -4.16
C ILE A 242 -2.31 -5.50 -2.73
N TYR A 243 -2.60 -6.72 -2.31
CA TYR A 243 -2.21 -7.23 -1.00
C TYR A 243 -2.06 -8.76 -1.06
N LEU A 244 -1.41 -9.32 -0.05
CA LEU A 244 -1.24 -10.76 0.12
C LEU A 244 -2.35 -11.29 1.02
N GLU A 245 -2.82 -12.49 0.72
CA GLU A 245 -3.83 -13.21 1.50
C GLU A 245 -3.39 -14.66 1.72
N GLU A 246 -3.60 -15.18 2.93
CA GLU A 246 -3.39 -16.58 3.25
C GLU A 246 -4.38 -17.49 2.49
N SER A 247 -3.89 -18.62 2.00
CA SER A 247 -4.70 -19.62 1.30
C SER A 247 -4.27 -21.03 1.72
N ASP A 248 -5.15 -22.02 1.54
CA ASP A 248 -4.87 -23.43 1.84
C ASP A 248 -3.57 -23.94 1.20
N ASP A 249 -3.23 -23.41 0.01
CA ASP A 249 -2.06 -23.80 -0.78
C ASP A 249 -0.86 -22.83 -0.66
N GLY A 250 -0.92 -21.83 0.23
CA GLY A 250 0.15 -20.86 0.45
C GLY A 250 -0.34 -19.41 0.51
N VAL A 251 0.23 -18.54 -0.34
CA VAL A 251 -0.09 -17.09 -0.36
C VAL A 251 -0.59 -16.72 -1.75
N VAL A 252 -1.71 -15.99 -1.80
CA VAL A 252 -2.27 -15.47 -3.05
C VAL A 252 -2.19 -13.94 -3.09
N ILE A 253 -2.02 -13.39 -4.29
CA ILE A 253 -2.06 -11.94 -4.51
C ILE A 253 -3.49 -11.54 -4.84
N LYS A 254 -4.04 -10.61 -4.07
CA LYS A 254 -5.32 -9.97 -4.34
C LYS A 254 -5.11 -8.62 -5.01
N VAL A 255 -6.08 -8.27 -5.84
CA VAL A 255 -6.12 -7.00 -6.56
C VAL A 255 -7.49 -6.38 -6.34
N HIS A 256 -7.49 -5.18 -5.78
CA HIS A 256 -8.66 -4.34 -5.58
C HIS A 256 -8.55 -3.11 -6.49
N SER A 257 -9.50 -2.94 -7.41
CA SER A 257 -9.52 -1.80 -8.33
C SER A 257 -10.26 -0.61 -7.70
N TRP A 258 -9.64 0.58 -7.71
CA TRP A 258 -10.27 1.81 -7.16
C TRP A 258 -11.49 2.25 -7.97
N THR A 259 -11.43 2.02 -9.27
CA THR A 259 -12.56 2.23 -10.17
C THR A 259 -13.33 0.92 -10.32
N PRO A 260 -14.68 0.97 -10.31
CA PRO A 260 -15.47 -0.22 -10.54
C PRO A 260 -15.20 -0.71 -11.96
N GLU A 261 -14.57 -1.87 -12.08
CA GLU A 261 -14.48 -2.56 -13.35
C GLU A 261 -15.89 -2.80 -13.86
N LEU A 262 -16.21 -2.25 -15.02
CA LEU A 262 -17.43 -2.62 -15.75
C LEU A 262 -17.27 -4.08 -16.18
N LYS A 263 -17.55 -5.01 -15.27
CA LYS A 263 -17.86 -6.37 -15.67
C LYS A 263 -19.00 -6.25 -16.65
N SER A 264 -18.73 -6.56 -17.92
CA SER A 264 -19.77 -6.61 -18.93
C SER A 264 -20.76 -7.67 -18.44
N TYR A 265 -21.84 -7.22 -17.81
CA TYR A 265 -22.97 -8.07 -17.52
C TYR A 265 -23.56 -8.43 -18.89
N SER A 266 -22.96 -9.43 -19.54
CA SER A 266 -23.61 -10.20 -20.59
C SER A 266 -24.66 -11.05 -19.90
N ASN A 267 -25.72 -10.38 -19.43
CA ASN A 267 -26.85 -11.07 -18.84
C ASN A 267 -27.63 -11.68 -20.00
N ILE A 268 -27.25 -12.91 -20.38
CA ILE A 268 -27.95 -13.72 -21.38
C ILE A 268 -29.45 -13.72 -21.11
N VAL A 269 -29.87 -13.70 -19.84
CA VAL A 269 -31.28 -13.62 -19.44
C VAL A 269 -31.92 -12.30 -19.88
N LEU A 270 -31.24 -11.17 -19.70
CA LEU A 270 -31.76 -9.85 -20.13
C LEU A 270 -31.78 -9.74 -21.67
N GLN A 271 -30.78 -10.27 -22.35
CA GLN A 271 -30.72 -10.26 -23.81
C GLN A 271 -31.83 -11.13 -24.40
N ILE A 272 -32.04 -12.34 -23.86
CA ILE A 272 -33.15 -13.23 -24.25
C ILE A 272 -34.50 -12.58 -23.93
N ALA A 273 -34.67 -12.01 -22.74
CA ALA A 273 -35.91 -11.33 -22.35
C ALA A 273 -36.24 -10.16 -23.29
N SER A 274 -35.23 -9.41 -23.72
CA SER A 274 -35.39 -8.29 -24.65
C SER A 274 -35.84 -8.77 -26.04
N ILE A 275 -35.23 -9.85 -26.55
CA ILE A 275 -35.61 -10.45 -27.84
C ILE A 275 -37.04 -11.01 -27.78
N ILE A 276 -37.37 -11.75 -26.72
CA ILE A 276 -38.72 -12.30 -26.50
C ILE A 276 -39.74 -11.16 -26.40
N GLY A 277 -39.43 -10.08 -25.68
CA GLY A 277 -40.29 -8.91 -25.57
C GLY A 277 -40.64 -8.29 -26.93
N ILE A 278 -39.65 -8.13 -27.80
CA ILE A 278 -39.86 -7.61 -29.17
C ILE A 278 -40.79 -8.55 -29.97
N VAL A 279 -40.57 -9.86 -29.90
CA VAL A 279 -41.40 -10.85 -30.61
C VAL A 279 -42.84 -10.82 -30.13
N ILE A 280 -43.08 -10.72 -28.81
CA ILE A 280 -44.42 -10.62 -28.23
C ILE A 280 -45.14 -9.36 -28.71
N VAL A 281 -44.44 -8.22 -28.77
CA VAL A 281 -45.00 -6.97 -29.30
C VAL A 281 -45.41 -7.14 -30.77
N PHE A 282 -44.59 -7.79 -31.58
CA PHE A 282 -44.93 -8.08 -32.98
C PHE A 282 -46.16 -8.98 -33.11
N ILE A 283 -46.26 -10.03 -32.28
CA ILE A 283 -47.43 -10.91 -32.24
C ILE A 283 -48.68 -10.11 -31.86
N TYR A 284 -48.59 -9.27 -30.83
CA TYR A 284 -49.70 -8.45 -30.37
C TYR A 284 -50.17 -7.45 -31.43
N ILE A 285 -49.25 -6.79 -32.13
CA ILE A 285 -49.58 -5.87 -33.23
C ILE A 285 -50.27 -6.64 -34.37
N ASN A 286 -49.76 -7.83 -34.73
CA ASN A 286 -50.37 -8.65 -35.78
C ASN A 286 -51.78 -9.11 -35.41
N GLN A 287 -51.98 -9.60 -34.18
CA GLN A 287 -53.30 -9.98 -33.67
C GLN A 287 -54.28 -8.80 -33.76
N LYS A 288 -53.87 -7.62 -33.28
CA LYS A 288 -54.70 -6.42 -33.34
C LYS A 288 -55.03 -5.99 -34.77
N GLN A 289 -54.10 -6.13 -35.72
CA GLN A 289 -54.35 -5.82 -37.12
C GLN A 289 -55.30 -6.83 -37.78
N LEU A 290 -55.19 -8.11 -37.47
CA LEU A 290 -56.10 -9.15 -37.96
C LEU A 290 -57.51 -8.95 -37.42
N GLU A 291 -57.66 -8.63 -36.13
CA GLU A 291 -58.95 -8.28 -35.53
C GLU A 291 -59.56 -7.01 -36.14
N ALA A 292 -58.73 -6.00 -36.44
CA ALA A 292 -59.19 -4.79 -37.11
C ALA A 292 -59.66 -5.08 -38.55
N LYS A 293 -58.95 -5.92 -39.30
CA LYS A 293 -59.36 -6.36 -40.64
C LYS A 293 -60.63 -7.21 -40.61
N SER A 294 -60.76 -8.11 -39.64
CA SER A 294 -61.98 -8.91 -39.44
C SER A 294 -63.18 -8.01 -39.13
N LYS A 295 -63.02 -6.96 -38.32
CA LYS A 295 -64.10 -5.99 -38.09
C LYS A 295 -64.49 -5.20 -39.33
N ILE A 296 -63.55 -4.89 -40.23
CA ILE A 296 -63.86 -4.17 -41.48
C ILE A 296 -64.60 -5.07 -42.47
N SER A 297 -64.24 -6.36 -42.59
CA SER A 297 -64.95 -7.29 -43.48
C SER A 297 -66.39 -7.57 -43.04
N PHE A 298 -66.68 -7.53 -41.73
CA PHE A 298 -68.05 -7.65 -41.22
C PHE A 298 -68.92 -6.41 -41.47
N VAL A 299 -68.34 -5.25 -41.81
CA VAL A 299 -69.09 -4.01 -42.13
C VAL A 299 -69.35 -3.87 -43.63
N GLU A 300 -68.61 -4.58 -44.49
CA GLU A 300 -68.87 -4.61 -45.95
C GLU A 300 -69.91 -5.67 -46.38
N GLU A 301 -70.34 -6.56 -45.47
CA GLU A 301 -71.37 -7.59 -45.74
C GLU A 301 -72.76 -7.28 -45.11
N GLU A 302 -73.00 -6.07 -44.60
CA GLU A 302 -74.34 -5.55 -44.23
C GLU A 302 -74.92 -4.60 -45.29
#